data_AF-A0A7C5GKS0-F1
#
_entry.id   AF-A0A7C5GKS0-F1
#
_cell.length_a   1.000
_cell.length_b   1.000
_cell.length_c   1.000
_cell.angle_alpha   90.00
_cell.angle_beta   90.00
_cell.angle_gamma   90.00
#
_symmetry.space_group_name_H-M   'P 1'
#
loop_
_entity.id
_entity.type
_entity.pdbx_description
1 polymer ?
#
loop_
_entity_poly.entity_id
_entity_poly.type
_entity_poly.pdbx_seq_one_letter_code
_entity_poly.pdbx_strand_id
1 'polypeptide(L)'
;MKRYMWLATLMVAASSLLILSLSSPDEPVTVSSSSPPASSTNRQNNSVDERDYAVSTAPSSTKPTSFSNLPNELANYAALPSVAQAPKTLPDALESFNQWRKQKPANNNRDALKQWQAKGVPLAQARETEMQRLMREHPEYAITQALSFSDYATLPDEVKPYVEQPFSTTVNFNVLPQEGKQKIHLANKSYIQLDEPSLSSSNLSKQQQAQVWQAYRYGSRETILSKQTMIVQGVRLGDEAVIHEQAVMPITTDELAYFEQHFPLAKKHQTEQNLRDFFTNEVINGEPTFALAGGQLLAFSSQDNIQQLNAQLAALEQKNHPRYSSALLFEERAAQLMSSMSATNNNTQAANENESLE
;
A
#
# COMPACT_ATOMS: atom_id res chain seq x y z
N MET A 1 -19.77 50.60 -6.79
CA MET A 1 -18.65 50.99 -5.91
C MET A 1 -18.44 49.84 -4.93
N LYS A 2 -17.33 49.11 -4.80
CA LYS A 2 -15.94 49.20 -5.27
C LYS A 2 -15.46 47.79 -5.64
N ARG A 3 -14.66 47.68 -6.71
CA ARG A 3 -13.89 46.49 -7.11
C ARG A 3 -12.48 46.61 -6.53
N TYR A 4 -11.91 45.52 -6.01
CA TYR A 4 -10.47 45.28 -5.79
C TYR A 4 -10.31 43.76 -6.04
N MET A 5 -9.62 43.18 -7.02
CA MET A 5 -8.44 43.51 -7.83
C MET A 5 -7.17 43.68 -7.00
N TRP A 6 -6.50 42.56 -6.73
CA TRP A 6 -5.08 42.52 -6.37
C TRP A 6 -4.35 41.48 -7.21
N LEU A 7 -3.28 41.95 -7.83
CA LEU A 7 -2.40 41.27 -8.77
C LEU A 7 -1.46 40.28 -8.07
N ALA A 8 -1.20 39.17 -8.76
CA ALA A 8 -0.07 38.29 -8.54
C ALA A 8 1.25 39.01 -8.79
N THR A 9 2.24 38.82 -7.92
CA THR A 9 3.65 39.14 -8.19
C THR A 9 4.47 37.87 -7.98
N LEU A 10 4.99 37.36 -9.10
CA LEU A 10 5.90 36.24 -9.21
C LEU A 10 7.33 36.76 -9.04
N MET A 11 8.09 36.28 -8.03
CA MET A 11 9.54 36.48 -7.97
C MET A 11 10.23 35.14 -8.23
N VAL A 12 10.93 35.07 -9.36
CA VAL A 12 11.87 34.01 -9.71
C VAL A 12 13.24 34.46 -9.20
N ALA A 13 13.79 33.75 -8.21
CA ALA A 13 15.20 33.90 -7.82
C ALA A 13 15.99 32.76 -8.47
N ALA A 14 16.75 33.11 -9.51
CA ALA A 14 17.74 32.25 -10.13
C ALA A 14 19.01 32.24 -9.26
N SER A 15 19.32 31.11 -8.64
CA SER A 15 20.62 30.87 -8.02
C SER A 15 21.49 30.06 -8.98
N SER A 16 22.40 30.77 -9.65
CA SER A 16 23.52 30.20 -10.38
C SER A 16 24.48 29.54 -9.39
N LEU A 17 24.64 28.21 -9.45
CA LEU A 17 25.73 27.52 -8.76
C LEU A 17 26.82 27.18 -9.78
N LEU A 18 28.00 27.74 -9.51
CA LEU A 18 29.25 27.60 -10.24
C LEU A 18 29.76 26.15 -10.10
N ILE A 19 29.89 25.41 -11.21
CA ILE A 19 30.59 24.12 -11.24
C ILE A 19 32.04 24.39 -11.63
N LEU A 20 32.95 24.28 -10.66
CA LEU A 20 34.40 24.22 -10.90
C LEU A 20 34.77 22.78 -11.28
N SER A 21 35.11 22.60 -12.55
CA SER A 21 35.72 21.38 -13.09
C SER A 21 37.18 21.31 -12.65
N LEU A 22 37.53 20.31 -11.85
CA LEU A 22 38.92 19.88 -11.67
C LEU A 22 39.14 18.64 -12.52
N SER A 23 39.89 18.87 -13.60
CA SER A 23 40.51 17.88 -14.47
C SER A 23 41.69 17.24 -13.73
N SER A 24 41.81 15.92 -13.80
CA SER A 24 43.06 15.19 -13.55
C SER A 24 43.23 14.08 -14.59
N PRO A 25 44.48 13.75 -14.95
CA PRO A 25 44.81 13.15 -16.23
C PRO A 25 44.90 11.62 -16.21
N ASP A 26 44.92 11.09 -17.43
CA ASP A 26 45.13 9.70 -17.84
C ASP A 26 46.31 8.99 -17.15
N GLU A 27 46.08 7.72 -16.77
CA GLU A 27 47.12 6.69 -16.82
C GLU A 27 46.53 5.41 -17.46
N PRO A 28 47.15 4.87 -18.53
CA PRO A 28 46.77 3.59 -19.09
C PRO A 28 47.51 2.45 -18.36
N VAL A 29 46.77 1.61 -17.65
CA VAL A 29 47.28 0.33 -17.15
C VAL A 29 47.05 -0.74 -18.21
N THR A 30 48.12 -1.12 -18.89
CA THR A 30 48.25 -2.37 -19.64
C THR A 30 48.30 -3.56 -18.68
N VAL A 31 47.37 -4.51 -18.78
CA VAL A 31 47.57 -5.86 -18.24
C VAL A 31 47.26 -6.91 -19.30
N SER A 32 48.20 -7.83 -19.39
CA SER A 32 48.40 -8.87 -20.37
C SER A 32 47.28 -9.90 -20.48
N SER A 33 47.12 -10.33 -21.72
CA SER A 33 46.51 -11.57 -22.18
C SER A 33 47.11 -12.82 -21.53
N SER A 34 46.23 -13.74 -21.09
CA SER A 34 46.54 -15.17 -21.08
C SER A 34 45.25 -15.98 -21.24
N SER A 35 44.97 -16.42 -22.47
CA SER A 35 44.06 -17.52 -22.77
C SER A 35 44.72 -18.86 -22.45
N PRO A 36 43.95 -19.86 -21.99
CA PRO A 36 44.25 -21.24 -22.37
C PRO A 36 42.94 -21.98 -22.74
N PRO A 37 42.98 -23.27 -23.16
CA PRO A 37 42.78 -23.63 -24.56
C PRO A 37 41.42 -24.28 -24.81
N ALA A 38 41.08 -24.33 -26.10
CA ALA A 38 39.99 -25.12 -26.64
C ALA A 38 40.20 -26.62 -26.34
N SER A 39 39.23 -27.22 -25.65
CA SER A 39 39.05 -28.67 -25.58
C SER A 39 37.84 -29.05 -26.42
N SER A 40 38.15 -29.58 -27.61
CA SER A 40 37.24 -30.32 -28.47
C SER A 40 36.90 -31.67 -27.85
N THR A 41 35.62 -31.92 -27.55
CA THR A 41 35.14 -33.29 -27.33
C THR A 41 33.80 -33.50 -28.04
N ASN A 42 33.97 -34.09 -29.22
CA ASN A 42 33.25 -35.25 -29.74
C ASN A 42 31.71 -35.29 -29.71
N ARG A 43 31.16 -35.22 -30.93
CA ARG A 43 29.85 -35.74 -31.35
C ARG A 43 29.67 -37.19 -30.90
N GLN A 44 28.58 -37.48 -30.20
CA GLN A 44 27.88 -38.75 -30.34
C GLN A 44 26.40 -38.48 -30.62
N ASN A 45 26.00 -38.89 -31.82
CA ASN A 45 24.62 -38.99 -32.26
C ASN A 45 23.87 -39.97 -31.35
N ASN A 46 22.77 -39.52 -30.74
CA ASN A 46 21.71 -40.41 -30.29
C ASN A 46 20.40 -39.91 -30.88
N SER A 47 19.99 -40.59 -31.94
CA SER A 47 18.64 -40.60 -32.49
C SER A 47 17.71 -41.29 -31.49
N VAL A 48 16.76 -40.55 -30.92
CA VAL A 48 15.65 -41.10 -30.14
C VAL A 48 14.35 -40.66 -30.80
N ASP A 49 13.64 -41.66 -31.31
CA ASP A 49 12.21 -41.78 -31.59
C ASP A 49 11.38 -40.49 -31.53
N GLU A 50 10.98 -40.02 -32.72
CA GLU A 50 9.73 -39.27 -32.91
C GLU A 50 8.55 -40.22 -32.64
N ARG A 51 7.86 -40.01 -31.51
CA ARG A 51 6.47 -40.47 -31.33
C ARG A 51 5.60 -39.32 -30.85
N ASP A 52 4.66 -38.97 -31.72
CA ASP A 52 3.29 -38.54 -31.41
C ASP A 52 3.10 -37.58 -30.24
N TYR A 53 3.34 -36.29 -30.47
CA TYR A 53 2.65 -35.23 -29.74
C TYR A 53 1.42 -34.78 -30.52
N ALA A 54 0.28 -35.36 -30.14
CA ALA A 54 -1.03 -34.89 -30.54
C ALA A 54 -1.19 -33.40 -30.21
N VAL A 55 -1.63 -32.64 -31.21
CA VAL A 55 -2.08 -31.26 -31.10
C VAL A 55 -3.20 -31.19 -30.06
N SER A 56 -2.89 -30.73 -28.85
CA SER A 56 -3.88 -30.39 -27.84
C SER A 56 -4.43 -29.00 -28.18
N THR A 57 -5.62 -28.99 -28.75
CA THR A 57 -6.42 -27.78 -28.97
C THR A 57 -6.71 -27.11 -27.64
N ALA A 58 -6.37 -25.82 -27.55
CA ALA A 58 -6.57 -24.97 -26.39
C ALA A 58 -8.03 -25.01 -25.88
N PRO A 59 -8.27 -25.10 -24.55
CA PRO A 59 -9.60 -24.91 -24.01
C PRO A 59 -9.97 -23.43 -24.10
N SER A 60 -11.09 -23.20 -24.78
CA SER A 60 -11.86 -21.98 -24.88
C SER A 60 -12.07 -21.29 -23.54
N SER A 61 -11.81 -19.98 -23.55
CA SER A 61 -12.26 -18.94 -22.61
C SER A 61 -13.62 -19.25 -21.96
N THR A 62 -13.59 -19.76 -20.72
CA THR A 62 -14.75 -19.78 -19.84
C THR A 62 -14.90 -18.42 -19.15
N LYS A 63 -16.09 -17.86 -19.30
CA LYS A 63 -16.58 -16.61 -18.69
C LYS A 63 -16.34 -16.64 -17.17
N PRO A 64 -15.86 -15.55 -16.53
CA PRO A 64 -15.64 -15.53 -15.08
C PRO A 64 -16.95 -15.79 -14.34
N THR A 65 -16.93 -16.77 -13.45
CA THR A 65 -18.05 -17.16 -12.59
C THR A 65 -18.35 -16.00 -11.63
N SER A 66 -19.58 -15.47 -11.70
CA SER A 66 -20.08 -14.43 -10.79
C SER A 66 -19.94 -14.89 -9.33
N PHE A 67 -19.19 -14.16 -8.50
CA PHE A 67 -18.95 -14.47 -7.08
C PHE A 67 -20.16 -14.20 -6.17
N SER A 68 -21.33 -13.93 -6.74
CA SER A 68 -22.57 -13.56 -6.05
C SER A 68 -23.14 -14.66 -5.13
N ASN A 69 -22.59 -15.87 -5.16
CA ASN A 69 -23.03 -17.03 -4.36
C ASN A 69 -21.91 -17.58 -3.47
N LEU A 70 -21.21 -16.72 -2.71
CA LEU A 70 -20.40 -17.20 -1.60
C LEU A 70 -21.34 -17.63 -0.45
N PRO A 71 -21.33 -18.90 -0.01
CA PRO A 71 -22.15 -19.35 1.10
C PRO A 71 -21.85 -18.53 2.38
N ASN A 72 -22.88 -18.27 3.18
CA ASN A 72 -22.82 -17.64 4.50
C ASN A 72 -22.04 -18.48 5.56
N GLU A 73 -21.20 -19.42 5.13
CA GLU A 73 -20.52 -20.43 5.93
C GLU A 73 -19.17 -19.93 6.50
N LEU A 74 -18.88 -18.64 6.38
CA LEU A 74 -17.63 -18.01 6.86
C LEU A 74 -17.67 -17.58 8.34
N ALA A 75 -18.77 -17.82 9.06
CA ALA A 75 -18.95 -17.39 10.45
C ALA A 75 -18.18 -18.24 11.50
N ASN A 76 -17.38 -19.24 11.09
CA ASN A 76 -16.77 -20.22 12.00
C ASN A 76 -15.25 -20.36 11.86
N TYR A 77 -14.54 -19.29 11.52
CA TYR A 77 -13.09 -19.24 11.76
C TYR A 77 -12.84 -18.94 13.23
N ALA A 78 -12.64 -20.00 14.01
CA ALA A 78 -12.22 -19.91 15.40
C ALA A 78 -10.95 -19.04 15.50
N ALA A 79 -10.99 -18.04 16.39
CA ALA A 79 -9.84 -17.19 16.69
C ALA A 79 -8.64 -18.05 17.11
N LEU A 80 -7.58 -18.05 16.30
CA LEU A 80 -6.30 -18.62 16.71
C LEU A 80 -5.71 -17.74 17.83
N PRO A 81 -5.12 -18.32 18.88
CA PRO A 81 -4.55 -17.56 19.98
C PRO A 81 -3.23 -16.92 19.53
N SER A 82 -3.30 -15.70 18.99
CA SER A 82 -2.15 -14.81 18.89
C SER A 82 -2.31 -13.76 19.98
N VAL A 83 -1.85 -14.06 21.19
CA VAL A 83 -1.80 -13.07 22.27
C VAL A 83 -0.43 -13.21 22.93
N ALA A 84 0.62 -12.80 22.21
CA ALA A 84 1.84 -12.38 22.87
C ALA A 84 1.44 -11.20 23.76
N GLN A 85 1.31 -11.43 25.07
CA GLN A 85 0.75 -10.46 26.02
C GLN A 85 1.37 -9.09 25.79
N ALA A 86 0.54 -8.12 25.38
CA ALA A 86 0.98 -6.77 25.13
C ALA A 86 1.66 -6.19 26.39
N PRO A 87 2.64 -5.29 26.23
CA PRO A 87 3.21 -4.57 27.35
C PRO A 87 2.10 -3.91 28.18
N LYS A 88 2.10 -4.10 29.51
CA LYS A 88 1.07 -3.56 30.40
C LYS A 88 1.10 -2.02 30.50
N THR A 89 2.21 -1.40 30.10
CA THR A 89 2.46 0.03 30.18
C THR A 89 3.11 0.49 28.89
N LEU A 90 2.70 1.66 28.39
CA LEU A 90 3.33 2.28 27.24
C LEU A 90 4.79 2.63 27.60
N PRO A 91 5.77 2.20 26.79
CA PRO A 91 7.16 2.63 26.94
C PRO A 91 7.31 4.15 27.01
N ASP A 92 8.17 4.63 27.92
CA ASP A 92 8.41 6.07 28.17
C ASP A 92 8.77 6.84 26.89
N ALA A 93 9.49 6.22 25.96
CA ALA A 93 9.89 6.82 24.69
C ALA A 93 8.68 7.14 23.79
N LEU A 94 7.69 6.25 23.73
CA LEU A 94 6.48 6.46 22.93
C LEU A 94 5.62 7.58 23.52
N GLU A 95 5.46 7.58 24.84
CA GLU A 95 4.71 8.62 25.56
C GLU A 95 5.38 9.99 25.43
N SER A 96 6.69 10.08 25.63
CA SER A 96 7.45 11.33 25.53
C SER A 96 7.34 11.95 24.14
N PHE A 97 7.42 11.13 23.08
CA PHE A 97 7.23 11.60 21.71
C PHE A 97 5.80 12.09 21.46
N ASN A 98 4.79 11.36 21.95
CA ASN A 98 3.39 11.75 21.82
C ASN A 98 3.08 13.07 22.55
N GLN A 99 3.63 13.26 23.75
CA GLN A 99 3.50 14.51 24.49
C GLN A 99 4.17 15.68 23.76
N TRP A 100 5.38 15.48 23.24
CA TRP A 100 6.05 16.47 22.42
C TRP A 100 5.22 16.89 21.19
N ARG A 101 4.62 15.92 20.47
CA ARG A 101 3.75 16.21 19.31
C ARG A 101 2.55 17.08 19.69
N LYS A 102 1.91 16.78 20.83
CA LYS A 102 0.76 17.54 21.35
C LYS A 102 1.11 18.97 21.79
N GLN A 103 2.38 19.24 22.10
CA GLN A 103 2.88 20.56 22.51
C GLN A 103 3.31 21.45 21.32
N LYS A 104 2.93 21.10 20.09
CA LYS A 104 3.30 21.87 18.90
C LYS A 104 2.84 23.34 19.05
N PRO A 105 3.77 24.32 19.01
CA PRO A 105 3.40 25.72 19.11
C PRO A 105 2.68 26.19 17.84
N ALA A 106 1.89 27.26 17.97
CA ALA A 106 1.25 27.88 16.83
C ALA A 106 2.29 28.40 15.81
N ASN A 107 1.95 28.32 14.52
CA ASN A 107 2.85 28.67 13.41
C ASN A 107 3.34 30.15 13.41
N ASN A 108 2.69 31.02 14.18
CA ASN A 108 3.08 32.43 14.31
C ASN A 108 4.28 32.65 15.27
N ASN A 109 4.66 31.66 16.08
CA ASN A 109 5.82 31.74 16.96
C ASN A 109 7.00 30.92 16.40
N ARG A 110 7.80 31.58 15.53
CA ARG A 110 8.89 30.93 14.79
C ARG A 110 10.00 30.37 15.69
N ASP A 111 10.34 31.07 16.78
CA ASP A 111 11.42 30.64 17.67
C ASP A 111 10.98 29.45 18.53
N ALA A 112 9.75 29.47 19.05
CA ALA A 112 9.19 28.31 19.74
C ALA A 112 9.09 27.10 18.79
N LEU A 113 8.73 27.31 17.53
CA LEU A 113 8.65 26.23 16.54
C LEU A 113 10.03 25.61 16.27
N LYS A 114 11.08 26.42 16.10
CA LYS A 114 12.45 25.91 15.95
C LYS A 114 12.90 25.10 17.17
N GLN A 115 12.62 25.58 18.37
CA GLN A 115 12.95 24.86 19.60
C GLN A 115 12.17 23.55 19.73
N TRP A 116 10.89 23.56 19.35
CA TRP A 116 10.06 22.37 19.30
C TRP A 116 10.63 21.35 18.30
N GLN A 117 11.00 21.76 17.09
CA GLN A 117 11.63 20.89 16.08
C GLN A 117 12.93 20.26 16.59
N ALA A 118 13.83 21.07 17.18
CA ALA A 118 15.12 20.59 17.69
C ALA A 118 14.97 19.55 18.82
N LYS A 119 13.91 19.65 19.64
CA LYS A 119 13.60 18.64 20.67
C LYS A 119 13.01 17.35 20.08
N GLY A 120 12.42 17.41 18.89
CA GLY A 120 11.74 16.29 18.26
C GLY A 120 12.68 15.17 17.84
N VAL A 121 13.82 15.50 17.24
CA VAL A 121 14.78 14.52 16.71
C VAL A 121 15.25 13.50 17.77
N PRO A 122 15.78 13.89 18.94
CA PRO A 122 16.21 12.90 19.94
C PRO A 122 15.04 12.06 20.50
N LEU A 123 13.84 12.63 20.60
CA LEU A 123 12.65 11.89 21.02
C LEU A 123 12.20 10.88 19.96
N ALA A 124 12.31 11.24 18.68
CA ALA A 124 12.00 10.38 17.55
C ALA A 124 12.98 9.19 17.49
N GLN A 125 14.27 9.42 17.69
CA GLN A 125 15.28 8.35 17.75
C GLN A 125 15.04 7.38 18.92
N ALA A 126 14.63 7.89 20.08
CA ALA A 126 14.22 7.04 21.21
C ALA A 126 12.98 6.21 20.87
N ARG A 127 11.98 6.83 20.23
CA ARG A 127 10.78 6.14 19.72
C ARG A 127 11.12 5.07 18.67
N GLU A 128 12.02 5.36 17.75
CA GLU A 128 12.43 4.44 16.67
C GLU A 128 12.85 3.08 17.24
N THR A 129 13.78 3.12 18.20
CA THR A 129 14.35 1.92 18.83
C THR A 129 13.24 1.05 19.43
N GLU A 130 12.31 1.69 20.15
CA GLU A 130 11.24 0.99 20.83
C GLU A 130 10.15 0.51 19.86
N MET A 131 9.80 1.30 18.85
CA MET A 131 8.82 0.92 17.85
C MET A 131 9.32 -0.26 17.02
N GLN A 132 10.58 -0.27 16.59
CA GLN A 132 11.19 -1.41 15.91
C GLN A 132 11.13 -2.69 16.77
N ARG A 133 11.41 -2.57 18.08
CA ARG A 133 11.26 -3.70 19.01
C ARG A 133 9.81 -4.20 19.05
N LEU A 134 8.83 -3.30 19.18
CA LEU A 134 7.41 -3.66 19.17
C LEU A 134 6.96 -4.27 17.85
N MET A 135 7.40 -3.73 16.70
CA MET A 135 7.07 -4.28 15.38
C MET A 135 7.50 -5.75 15.26
N ARG A 136 8.66 -6.09 15.84
CA ARG A 136 9.19 -7.45 15.86
C ARG A 136 8.47 -8.39 16.82
N GLU A 137 8.23 -7.93 18.04
CA GLU A 137 7.81 -8.79 19.16
C GLU A 137 6.30 -8.78 19.39
N HIS A 138 5.65 -7.64 19.13
CA HIS A 138 4.22 -7.39 19.37
C HIS A 138 3.62 -6.54 18.24
N PRO A 139 3.58 -7.05 16.99
CA PRO A 139 3.12 -6.29 15.82
C PRO A 139 1.71 -5.70 15.97
N GLU A 140 0.79 -6.44 16.61
CA GLU A 140 -0.55 -5.94 16.93
C GLU A 140 -0.51 -4.65 17.77
N TYR A 141 0.36 -4.62 18.78
CA TYR A 141 0.51 -3.48 19.68
C TYR A 141 1.23 -2.33 18.98
N ALA A 142 2.27 -2.63 18.19
CA ALA A 142 2.98 -1.62 17.40
C ALA A 142 2.04 -0.81 16.52
N ILE A 143 1.09 -1.48 15.85
CA ILE A 143 0.07 -0.83 15.02
C ILE A 143 -0.83 0.10 15.85
N THR A 144 -1.27 -0.31 17.05
CA THR A 144 -2.09 0.56 17.91
C THR A 144 -1.36 1.80 18.40
N GLN A 145 -0.02 1.74 18.47
CA GLN A 145 0.82 2.85 18.92
C GLN A 145 1.31 3.72 17.78
N ALA A 146 1.09 3.30 16.52
CA ALA A 146 1.64 3.96 15.36
C ALA A 146 0.97 5.32 15.08
N LEU A 147 1.72 6.21 14.41
CA LEU A 147 1.19 7.48 13.94
C LEU A 147 0.13 7.28 12.87
N SER A 148 -0.93 8.09 12.96
CA SER A 148 -1.91 8.20 11.88
C SER A 148 -1.32 8.95 10.68
N PHE A 149 -2.00 8.89 9.53
CA PHE A 149 -1.56 9.56 8.32
C PHE A 149 -1.47 11.08 8.50
N SER A 150 -2.49 11.66 9.13
CA SER A 150 -2.54 13.10 9.40
C SER A 150 -1.45 13.52 10.39
N ASP A 151 -1.23 12.75 11.47
CA ASP A 151 -0.17 12.99 12.43
C ASP A 151 1.21 12.99 11.76
N TYR A 152 1.51 11.95 10.97
CA TYR A 152 2.79 11.83 10.26
C TYR A 152 3.05 13.00 9.30
N ALA A 153 2.03 13.45 8.57
CA ALA A 153 2.15 14.53 7.62
C ALA A 153 2.51 15.89 8.27
N THR A 154 2.13 16.09 9.53
CA THR A 154 2.41 17.34 10.26
C THR A 154 3.82 17.41 10.88
N LEU A 155 4.58 16.31 10.81
CA LEU A 155 5.92 16.22 11.38
C LEU A 155 6.96 16.98 10.56
N PRO A 156 8.01 17.52 11.21
CA PRO A 156 9.18 18.06 10.53
C PRO A 156 9.89 17.00 9.70
N ASP A 157 10.44 17.38 8.56
CA ASP A 157 11.17 16.44 7.68
C ASP A 157 12.41 15.84 8.34
N GLU A 158 13.01 16.53 9.32
CA GLU A 158 14.14 16.03 10.13
C GLU A 158 13.72 14.90 11.09
N VAL A 159 12.43 14.83 11.44
CA VAL A 159 11.88 13.84 12.39
C VAL A 159 11.36 12.60 11.66
N LYS A 160 10.78 12.78 10.47
CA LYS A 160 10.16 11.71 9.67
C LYS A 160 11.02 10.45 9.45
N PRO A 161 12.36 10.52 9.28
CA PRO A 161 13.18 9.33 9.10
C PRO A 161 13.21 8.39 10.30
N TYR A 162 12.94 8.90 11.50
CA TYR A 162 13.04 8.17 12.77
C TYR A 162 11.69 7.73 13.32
N VAL A 163 10.61 7.87 12.55
CA VAL A 163 9.27 7.48 12.98
C VAL A 163 8.57 6.70 11.90
N GLU A 164 7.61 5.89 12.34
CA GLU A 164 6.88 5.02 11.46
C GLU A 164 5.98 5.80 10.49
N GLN A 165 6.10 5.49 9.20
CA GLN A 165 5.28 6.04 8.14
C GLN A 165 4.09 5.11 7.87
N PRO A 166 2.85 5.58 7.99
CA PRO A 166 1.69 4.81 7.57
C PRO A 166 1.63 4.67 6.05
N PHE A 167 1.20 3.49 5.57
CA PHE A 167 1.07 3.20 4.14
C PHE A 167 -0.20 2.39 3.84
N SER A 168 -0.67 2.53 2.60
CA SER A 168 -1.74 1.73 2.01
C SER A 168 -1.42 1.53 0.53
N THR A 169 -1.24 0.28 0.11
CA THR A 169 -0.76 -0.04 -1.23
C THR A 169 -1.06 -1.50 -1.60
N THR A 170 -0.74 -1.86 -2.84
CA THR A 170 -0.78 -3.23 -3.33
C THR A 170 0.64 -3.77 -3.42
N VAL A 171 0.85 -5.03 -3.02
CA VAL A 171 2.20 -5.62 -2.94
C VAL A 171 2.25 -7.05 -3.42
N ASN A 172 3.43 -7.47 -3.87
CA ASN A 172 3.75 -8.89 -3.94
C ASN A 172 4.23 -9.35 -2.56
N PHE A 173 3.44 -10.21 -1.95
CA PHE A 173 3.65 -10.69 -0.60
C PHE A 173 4.36 -12.05 -0.66
N ASN A 174 5.62 -12.10 -0.21
CA ASN A 174 6.46 -13.30 -0.31
C ASN A 174 6.76 -13.85 1.09
N VAL A 175 6.32 -15.08 1.35
CA VAL A 175 6.69 -15.85 2.54
C VAL A 175 7.82 -16.78 2.15
N LEU A 176 9.01 -16.53 2.69
CA LEU A 176 10.15 -17.42 2.49
C LEU A 176 10.15 -18.49 3.60
N PRO A 177 10.43 -19.76 3.26
CA PRO A 177 10.65 -20.78 4.28
C PRO A 177 11.84 -20.38 5.16
N GLN A 178 11.67 -20.49 6.47
CA GLN A 178 12.78 -20.26 7.40
C GLN A 178 13.57 -21.55 7.58
N GLU A 179 14.80 -21.56 7.08
CA GLU A 179 15.75 -22.64 7.34
C GLU A 179 16.49 -22.36 8.65
N GLY A 180 16.25 -23.16 9.70
CA GLY A 180 17.00 -23.04 10.96
C GLY A 180 16.35 -23.66 12.20
N LYS A 181 17.14 -23.80 13.28
CA LYS A 181 16.70 -24.32 14.60
C LYS A 181 15.94 -23.28 15.44
N GLN A 182 15.86 -22.01 15.01
CA GLN A 182 15.07 -20.96 15.68
C GLN A 182 13.59 -21.07 15.31
N LYS A 183 12.94 -22.17 15.74
CA LYS A 183 11.61 -22.58 15.26
C LYS A 183 10.41 -21.88 15.90
N ILE A 184 10.57 -20.94 16.84
CA ILE A 184 9.43 -20.58 17.73
C ILE A 184 9.10 -19.07 17.76
N HIS A 185 10.00 -18.16 17.37
CA HIS A 185 9.74 -16.71 17.45
C HIS A 185 9.73 -15.95 16.12
N LEU A 186 10.09 -16.59 15.00
CA LEU A 186 10.24 -15.90 13.70
C LEU A 186 9.21 -16.31 12.64
N ALA A 187 8.24 -17.18 12.97
CA ALA A 187 7.24 -17.70 12.02
C ALA A 187 6.43 -16.60 11.28
N ASN A 188 6.45 -15.37 11.79
CA ASN A 188 5.63 -14.27 11.31
C ASN A 188 6.40 -13.29 10.41
N LYS A 189 7.68 -13.56 10.14
CA LYS A 189 8.51 -12.74 9.26
C LYS A 189 8.21 -13.08 7.79
N SER A 190 7.87 -12.07 7.01
CA SER A 190 7.67 -12.17 5.57
C SER A 190 8.38 -11.02 4.86
N TYR A 191 8.49 -11.12 3.55
CA TYR A 191 9.05 -10.06 2.73
C TYR A 191 7.95 -9.50 1.85
N ILE A 192 7.74 -8.21 1.97
CA ILE A 192 6.82 -7.48 1.12
C ILE A 192 7.66 -6.79 0.07
N GLN A 193 7.42 -7.17 -1.19
CA GLN A 193 7.95 -6.43 -2.31
C GLN A 193 6.86 -5.45 -2.75
N LEU A 194 7.16 -4.17 -2.60
CA LEU A 194 6.34 -3.15 -3.23
C LEU A 194 6.42 -3.36 -4.74
N ASP A 195 5.27 -3.69 -5.33
CA ASP A 195 5.04 -3.26 -6.69
C ASP A 195 4.81 -1.77 -6.55
N GLU A 196 5.83 -0.93 -6.75
CA GLU A 196 5.56 0.50 -6.89
C GLU A 196 4.56 0.63 -8.05
N PRO A 197 3.29 1.02 -7.82
CA PRO A 197 2.52 1.50 -8.93
C PRO A 197 3.26 2.77 -9.35
N SER A 198 3.80 2.78 -10.56
CA SER A 198 4.37 3.97 -11.19
C SER A 198 3.30 5.08 -11.25
N LEU A 199 3.06 5.75 -10.13
CA LEU A 199 2.12 6.86 -9.98
C LEU A 199 2.73 8.18 -10.46
N SER A 200 3.89 8.13 -11.11
CA SER A 200 4.47 9.26 -11.83
C SER A 200 4.73 8.87 -13.28
N SER A 201 3.67 8.94 -14.08
CA SER A 201 3.76 8.98 -15.55
C SER A 201 4.44 10.29 -15.98
N SER A 202 5.76 10.41 -15.83
CA SER A 202 6.52 11.42 -16.60
C SER A 202 8.04 11.26 -16.68
N ASN A 203 8.71 10.28 -16.04
CA ASN A 203 10.17 10.13 -16.23
C ASN A 203 10.64 8.68 -16.17
N LEU A 204 10.43 7.96 -17.28
CA LEU A 204 11.10 6.70 -17.63
C LEU A 204 12.63 6.93 -17.79
N SER A 205 13.41 6.93 -16.70
CA SER A 205 14.87 6.72 -16.82
C SER A 205 15.61 6.34 -15.53
N LYS A 206 14.97 5.74 -14.53
CA LYS A 206 15.71 5.02 -13.49
C LYS A 206 14.98 3.71 -13.19
N GLN A 207 15.66 2.59 -13.38
CA GLN A 207 15.31 1.32 -12.75
C GLN A 207 15.27 1.57 -11.24
N GLN A 208 14.11 2.01 -10.72
CA GLN A 208 13.86 2.03 -9.31
C GLN A 208 13.84 0.57 -8.88
N GLN A 209 14.89 0.15 -8.18
CA GLN A 209 14.95 -1.18 -7.59
C GLN A 209 13.72 -1.33 -6.71
N ALA A 210 12.99 -2.44 -6.88
CA ALA A 210 11.82 -2.72 -6.07
C ALA A 210 12.23 -2.68 -4.60
N GLN A 211 11.58 -1.80 -3.83
CA GLN A 211 11.85 -1.70 -2.41
C GLN A 211 11.28 -2.96 -1.73
N VAL A 212 12.14 -3.66 -1.00
CA VAL A 212 11.77 -4.86 -0.25
C VAL A 212 11.75 -4.51 1.22
N TRP A 213 10.61 -4.75 1.87
CA TRP A 213 10.45 -4.58 3.31
C TRP A 213 10.32 -5.91 4.01
N GLN A 214 10.89 -5.99 5.20
CA GLN A 214 10.65 -7.08 6.12
C GLN A 214 9.35 -6.79 6.89
N ALA A 215 8.31 -7.58 6.59
CA ALA A 215 6.99 -7.40 7.17
C ALA A 215 6.72 -8.38 8.32
N TYR A 216 6.16 -7.86 9.40
CA TYR A 216 5.63 -8.60 10.53
C TYR A 216 4.11 -8.64 10.47
N ARG A 217 3.56 -9.79 10.84
CA ARG A 217 2.16 -10.14 10.67
C ARG A 217 1.56 -10.60 11.98
N TYR A 218 0.26 -10.44 12.09
CA TYR A 218 -0.53 -10.89 13.22
C TYR A 218 -1.96 -11.21 12.78
N GLY A 219 -2.75 -11.77 13.69
CA GLY A 219 -4.15 -12.09 13.46
C GLY A 219 -4.35 -13.02 12.28
N SER A 220 -5.36 -12.74 11.45
CA SER A 220 -5.72 -13.57 10.29
C SER A 220 -4.59 -13.68 9.25
N ARG A 221 -3.67 -12.71 9.18
CA ARG A 221 -2.60 -12.68 8.17
C ARG A 221 -1.34 -13.46 8.56
N GLU A 222 -1.29 -13.97 9.78
CA GLU A 222 -0.17 -14.77 10.29
C GLU A 222 0.06 -16.04 9.43
N THR A 223 -1.02 -16.68 8.97
CA THR A 223 -0.99 -17.96 8.25
C THR A 223 -1.02 -17.82 6.72
N ILE A 224 -1.10 -16.59 6.19
CA ILE A 224 -1.16 -16.36 4.74
C ILE A 224 0.14 -16.84 4.08
N LEU A 225 0.02 -17.54 2.96
CA LEU A 225 1.15 -17.94 2.11
C LEU A 225 1.50 -16.83 1.11
N SER A 226 2.53 -17.01 0.29
CA SER A 226 2.88 -16.02 -0.73
C SER A 226 1.69 -15.68 -1.64
N LYS A 227 1.45 -14.38 -1.85
CA LYS A 227 0.37 -13.81 -2.67
C LYS A 227 0.93 -12.81 -3.67
N GLN A 228 0.36 -12.83 -4.86
CA GLN A 228 0.52 -11.78 -5.85
C GLN A 228 -0.52 -10.69 -5.59
N THR A 229 -0.15 -9.43 -5.77
CA THR A 229 -1.07 -8.28 -5.71
C THR A 229 -1.98 -8.26 -4.47
N MET A 230 -1.42 -8.37 -3.29
CA MET A 230 -2.18 -8.27 -2.03
C MET A 230 -2.35 -6.80 -1.62
N ILE A 231 -3.57 -6.40 -1.26
CA ILE A 231 -3.82 -5.09 -0.69
C ILE A 231 -3.38 -5.11 0.77
N VAL A 232 -2.43 -4.24 1.09
CA VAL A 232 -1.86 -4.13 2.43
C VAL A 232 -1.94 -2.70 2.93
N GLN A 233 -2.13 -2.59 4.23
CA GLN A 233 -2.07 -1.35 4.97
C GLN A 233 -1.24 -1.61 6.21
N GLY A 234 -0.57 -0.59 6.72
CA GLY A 234 0.33 -0.79 7.84
C GLY A 234 1.18 0.42 8.11
N VAL A 235 2.23 0.20 8.88
CA VAL A 235 3.27 1.20 9.14
C VAL A 235 4.65 0.63 8.83
N ARG A 236 5.53 1.47 8.30
CA ARG A 236 6.92 1.12 7.99
C ARG A 236 7.88 2.00 8.77
N LEU A 237 9.01 1.45 9.19
CA LEU A 237 10.09 2.17 9.86
C LEU A 237 11.43 1.60 9.40
N GLY A 238 12.19 2.39 8.64
CA GLY A 238 13.34 1.89 7.89
C GLY A 238 12.91 0.83 6.87
N ASP A 239 13.52 -0.36 6.99
CA ASP A 239 13.25 -1.54 6.14
C ASP A 239 12.27 -2.53 6.79
N GLU A 240 11.74 -2.21 7.97
CA GLU A 240 10.75 -3.02 8.67
C GLU A 240 9.34 -2.47 8.44
N ALA A 241 8.34 -3.35 8.40
CA ALA A 241 6.94 -2.99 8.28
C ALA A 241 6.07 -3.90 9.17
N VAL A 242 4.96 -3.37 9.66
CA VAL A 242 3.88 -4.19 10.22
C VAL A 242 2.66 -3.99 9.35
N ILE A 243 2.02 -5.09 8.95
CA ILE A 243 0.78 -5.03 8.19
C ILE A 243 -0.43 -5.24 9.10
N HIS A 244 -1.46 -4.42 8.92
CA HIS A 244 -2.77 -4.65 9.50
C HIS A 244 -3.34 -5.99 9.06
N GLU A 245 -4.14 -6.61 9.93
CA GLU A 245 -4.90 -7.80 9.58
C GLU A 245 -5.98 -7.51 8.52
N GLN A 246 -6.54 -6.31 8.52
CA GLN A 246 -7.61 -5.89 7.62
C GLN A 246 -7.02 -5.26 6.34
N ALA A 247 -7.63 -5.58 5.20
CA ALA A 247 -7.28 -5.01 3.91
C ALA A 247 -7.91 -3.63 3.69
N VAL A 248 -9.04 -3.35 4.33
CA VAL A 248 -9.81 -2.09 4.24
C VAL A 248 -9.91 -1.49 5.64
N MET A 249 -9.48 -0.23 5.80
CA MET A 249 -9.43 0.44 7.10
C MET A 249 -10.41 1.63 7.10
N PRO A 250 -11.37 1.69 8.02
CA PRO A 250 -12.28 2.82 8.12
C PRO A 250 -11.49 4.10 8.45
N ILE A 251 -11.91 5.21 7.85
CA ILE A 251 -11.34 6.54 8.08
C ILE A 251 -12.24 7.30 9.04
N THR A 252 -11.65 7.92 10.05
CA THR A 252 -12.38 8.78 10.98
C THR A 252 -12.71 10.12 10.32
N THR A 253 -13.79 10.77 10.76
CA THR A 253 -14.20 12.08 10.24
C THR A 253 -13.08 13.13 10.35
N ASP A 254 -12.29 13.07 11.42
CA ASP A 254 -11.18 14.02 11.66
C ASP A 254 -10.04 13.88 10.64
N GLU A 255 -9.89 12.72 10.01
CA GLU A 255 -8.83 12.47 9.02
C GLU A 255 -9.31 12.55 7.58
N LEU A 256 -10.63 12.59 7.33
CA LEU A 256 -11.21 12.51 5.99
C LEU A 256 -10.64 13.57 5.04
N ALA A 257 -10.53 14.83 5.50
CA ALA A 257 -9.98 15.92 4.69
C ALA A 257 -8.54 15.66 4.23
N TYR A 258 -7.72 15.00 5.08
CA TYR A 258 -6.37 14.60 4.69
C TYR A 258 -6.42 13.55 3.57
N PHE A 259 -7.29 12.54 3.69
CA PHE A 259 -7.39 11.47 2.71
C PHE A 259 -7.93 11.95 1.36
N GLU A 260 -8.95 12.80 1.35
CA GLU A 260 -9.50 13.39 0.12
C GLU A 260 -8.46 14.19 -0.67
N GLN A 261 -7.52 14.83 0.02
CA GLN A 261 -6.44 15.59 -0.61
C GLN A 261 -5.32 14.69 -1.17
N HIS A 262 -5.02 13.58 -0.52
CA HIS A 262 -3.81 12.79 -0.80
C HIS A 262 -4.07 11.49 -1.55
N PHE A 263 -5.29 10.97 -1.50
CA PHE A 263 -5.65 9.70 -2.12
C PHE A 263 -6.76 9.90 -3.13
N PRO A 264 -6.65 9.31 -4.33
CA PRO A 264 -7.74 9.35 -5.26
C PRO A 264 -8.92 8.57 -4.69
N LEU A 265 -10.11 9.17 -4.77
CA LEU A 265 -11.34 8.37 -4.72
C LEU A 265 -11.23 7.33 -5.84
N ALA A 266 -11.46 6.05 -5.53
CA ALA A 266 -11.37 4.96 -6.50
C ALA A 266 -12.22 5.21 -7.78
N LYS A 267 -13.14 6.18 -7.72
CA LYS A 267 -13.97 6.64 -8.81
C LYS A 267 -13.82 8.16 -9.00
N LYS A 268 -12.92 8.59 -9.90
CA LYS A 268 -12.71 10.00 -10.25
C LYS A 268 -13.93 10.73 -10.86
N HIS A 269 -15.02 10.01 -11.14
CA HIS A 269 -16.22 10.53 -11.80
C HIS A 269 -17.49 10.50 -10.93
N GLN A 270 -17.38 10.17 -9.65
CA GLN A 270 -18.53 10.31 -8.74
C GLN A 270 -18.56 11.71 -8.17
N THR A 271 -19.64 12.44 -8.50
CA THR A 271 -20.03 13.63 -7.74
C THR A 271 -20.56 13.19 -6.38
N GLU A 272 -20.45 14.04 -5.36
CA GLU A 272 -21.02 13.80 -4.01
C GLU A 272 -22.48 13.30 -4.06
N GLN A 273 -23.25 13.73 -5.07
CA GLN A 273 -24.66 13.38 -5.26
C GLN A 273 -24.93 11.96 -5.80
N ASN A 274 -23.92 11.20 -6.18
CA ASN A 274 -24.09 9.84 -6.73
C ASN A 274 -22.96 8.91 -6.27
N LEU A 275 -22.58 9.04 -4.99
CA LEU A 275 -21.70 8.09 -4.35
C LEU A 275 -22.39 6.72 -4.32
N ARG A 276 -21.63 5.69 -4.68
CA ARG A 276 -22.11 4.30 -4.63
C ARG A 276 -21.26 3.49 -3.70
N ASP A 277 -21.93 2.71 -2.86
CA ASP A 277 -21.31 1.79 -1.92
C ASP A 277 -20.38 0.84 -2.69
N PHE A 278 -19.13 0.76 -2.25
CA PHE A 278 -18.11 -0.06 -2.92
C PHE A 278 -18.43 -1.58 -2.83
N PHE A 279 -19.09 -2.00 -1.75
CA PHE A 279 -19.46 -3.39 -1.49
C PHE A 279 -20.81 -3.80 -2.09
N THR A 280 -21.84 -2.95 -2.12
CA THR A 280 -23.16 -3.32 -2.67
C THR A 280 -23.41 -2.76 -4.07
N ASN A 281 -22.65 -1.75 -4.51
CA ASN A 281 -22.87 -0.96 -5.73
C ASN A 281 -24.19 -0.16 -5.73
N GLU A 282 -24.87 -0.07 -4.59
CA GLU A 282 -26.08 0.74 -4.44
C GLU A 282 -25.73 2.21 -4.25
N VAL A 283 -26.65 3.11 -4.58
CA VAL A 283 -26.51 4.54 -4.28
C VAL A 283 -26.55 4.72 -2.76
N ILE A 284 -25.59 5.46 -2.22
CA ILE A 284 -25.54 5.76 -0.80
C ILE A 284 -26.59 6.83 -0.50
N ASN A 285 -27.61 6.45 0.26
CA ASN A 285 -28.59 7.38 0.80
C ASN A 285 -28.16 7.78 2.21
N GLY A 286 -27.71 9.02 2.41
CA GLY A 286 -27.26 9.53 3.70
C GLY A 286 -25.76 9.84 3.74
N GLU A 287 -25.21 9.92 4.96
CA GLU A 287 -23.79 10.23 5.17
C GLU A 287 -22.92 9.00 4.87
N PRO A 288 -21.98 9.08 3.91
CA PRO A 288 -21.11 7.97 3.58
C PRO A 288 -20.09 7.70 4.69
N THR A 289 -19.77 6.43 4.91
CA THR A 289 -18.58 6.00 5.64
C THR A 289 -17.43 5.83 4.65
N PHE A 290 -16.27 6.40 4.94
CA PHE A 290 -15.09 6.26 4.08
C PHE A 290 -14.10 5.24 4.64
N ALA A 291 -13.38 4.58 3.73
CA ALA A 291 -12.30 3.68 4.09
C ALA A 291 -11.14 3.79 3.10
N LEU A 292 -9.93 3.45 3.55
CA LEU A 292 -8.75 3.36 2.71
C LEU A 292 -8.48 1.89 2.35
N ALA A 293 -8.08 1.63 1.12
CA ALA A 293 -7.53 0.33 0.71
C ALA A 293 -6.67 0.48 -0.55
N GLY A 294 -5.48 -0.13 -0.59
CA GLY A 294 -4.65 -0.17 -1.78
C GLY A 294 -4.26 1.20 -2.34
N GLY A 295 -4.15 2.21 -1.48
CA GLY A 295 -3.88 3.59 -1.90
C GLY A 295 -5.09 4.30 -2.54
N GLN A 296 -6.32 3.82 -2.30
CA GLN A 296 -7.54 4.43 -2.81
C GLN A 296 -8.53 4.70 -1.67
N LEU A 297 -9.22 5.84 -1.77
CA LEU A 297 -10.36 6.17 -0.93
C LEU A 297 -11.62 5.50 -1.47
N LEU A 298 -12.36 4.84 -0.60
CA LEU A 298 -13.58 4.09 -0.89
C LEU A 298 -14.75 4.65 -0.08
N ALA A 299 -15.95 4.66 -0.67
CA ALA A 299 -17.18 5.07 0.00
C ALA A 299 -18.08 3.86 0.26
N PHE A 300 -18.69 3.82 1.44
CA PHE A 300 -19.62 2.80 1.91
C PHE A 300 -20.85 3.46 2.53
N SER A 301 -22.00 2.80 2.47
CA SER A 301 -23.22 3.23 3.15
C SER A 301 -23.20 2.93 4.64
N SER A 302 -22.32 2.03 5.10
CA SER A 302 -22.19 1.70 6.52
C SER A 302 -20.85 1.03 6.87
N GLN A 303 -20.51 1.05 8.16
CA GLN A 303 -19.39 0.31 8.73
C GLN A 303 -19.54 -1.21 8.58
N ASP A 304 -20.78 -1.72 8.59
CA ASP A 304 -21.07 -3.15 8.44
C ASP A 304 -20.62 -3.67 7.06
N ASN A 305 -20.85 -2.88 6.00
CA ASN A 305 -20.37 -3.22 4.65
C ASN A 305 -18.83 -3.31 4.58
N ILE A 306 -18.11 -2.46 5.33
CA ILE A 306 -16.64 -2.53 5.44
C ILE A 306 -16.23 -3.85 6.12
N GLN A 307 -16.91 -4.24 7.20
CA GLN A 307 -16.62 -5.48 7.93
C GLN A 307 -16.91 -6.71 7.07
N GLN A 308 -18.04 -6.75 6.37
CA GLN A 308 -18.39 -7.83 5.45
C GLN A 308 -17.37 -7.97 4.32
N LEU A 309 -16.95 -6.84 3.72
CA LEU A 309 -15.92 -6.84 2.69
C LEU A 309 -14.58 -7.37 3.25
N ASN A 310 -14.15 -6.91 4.42
CA ASN A 310 -12.92 -7.41 5.06
C ASN A 310 -12.98 -8.92 5.34
N ALA A 311 -14.13 -9.45 5.78
CA ALA A 311 -14.31 -10.88 5.97
C ALA A 311 -14.16 -11.67 4.65
N GLN A 312 -14.74 -11.17 3.54
CA GLN A 312 -14.58 -11.78 2.23
C GLN A 312 -13.15 -11.75 1.72
N LEU A 313 -12.45 -10.62 1.91
CA LEU A 313 -11.04 -10.46 1.52
C LEU A 313 -10.13 -11.39 2.33
N ALA A 314 -10.33 -11.47 3.65
CA ALA A 314 -9.59 -12.39 4.51
C ALA A 314 -9.81 -13.86 4.09
N ALA A 315 -11.06 -14.26 3.84
CA ALA A 315 -11.37 -15.61 3.37
C ALA A 315 -10.72 -15.94 2.01
N LEU A 316 -10.64 -14.96 1.11
CA LEU A 316 -9.96 -15.11 -0.17
C LEU A 316 -8.44 -15.28 -0.01
N GLU A 317 -7.83 -14.47 0.87
CA GLU A 317 -6.41 -14.52 1.18
C GLU A 317 -5.98 -15.87 1.81
N GLN A 318 -6.86 -16.56 2.55
CA GLN A 318 -6.58 -17.90 3.10
C GLN A 318 -6.54 -19.02 2.05
N LYS A 319 -7.01 -18.80 0.82
CA LYS A 319 -7.00 -19.87 -0.19
C LYS A 319 -5.57 -20.18 -0.65
N ASN A 320 -5.25 -21.45 -0.86
CA ASN A 320 -3.92 -21.91 -1.31
C ASN A 320 -3.69 -21.66 -2.81
N HIS A 321 -3.68 -20.41 -3.24
CA HIS A 321 -3.33 -20.01 -4.59
C HIS A 321 -2.69 -18.62 -4.58
N PRO A 322 -1.58 -18.39 -5.33
CA PRO A 322 -0.86 -17.13 -5.30
C PRO A 322 -1.68 -15.96 -5.86
N ARG A 323 -2.59 -16.21 -6.81
CA ARG A 323 -3.47 -15.17 -7.38
C ARG A 323 -4.78 -14.94 -6.63
N TYR A 324 -5.05 -15.70 -5.57
CA TYR A 324 -6.22 -15.45 -4.73
C TYR A 324 -5.83 -14.48 -3.61
N SER A 325 -5.79 -13.20 -3.99
CA SER A 325 -5.46 -12.08 -3.13
C SER A 325 -6.63 -11.09 -3.06
N SER A 326 -6.57 -10.18 -2.10
CA SER A 326 -7.53 -9.10 -1.94
C SER A 326 -7.71 -8.24 -3.20
N ALA A 327 -6.71 -8.10 -4.07
CA ALA A 327 -6.85 -7.34 -5.31
C ALA A 327 -7.87 -7.93 -6.29
N LEU A 328 -8.08 -9.25 -6.32
CA LEU A 328 -9.01 -9.87 -7.26
C LEU A 328 -10.44 -9.32 -7.09
N LEU A 329 -10.90 -9.21 -5.84
CA LEU A 329 -12.23 -8.65 -5.54
C LEU A 329 -12.29 -7.16 -5.87
N PHE A 330 -11.19 -6.43 -5.71
CA PHE A 330 -11.12 -5.01 -6.06
C PHE A 330 -11.20 -4.80 -7.58
N GLU A 331 -10.46 -5.59 -8.36
CA GLU A 331 -10.49 -5.54 -9.82
C GLU A 331 -11.87 -5.92 -10.38
N GLU A 332 -12.46 -7.00 -9.86
CA GLU A 332 -13.80 -7.44 -10.28
C GLU A 332 -14.85 -6.39 -9.95
N ARG A 333 -14.84 -5.85 -8.73
CA ARG A 333 -15.78 -4.80 -8.31
C ARG A 333 -15.59 -3.54 -9.12
N ALA A 334 -14.35 -3.11 -9.35
CA ALA A 334 -14.04 -1.97 -10.20
C ALA A 334 -14.58 -2.17 -11.63
N ALA A 335 -14.44 -3.38 -12.19
CA ALA A 335 -14.96 -3.69 -13.53
C ALA A 335 -16.50 -3.71 -13.59
N GLN A 336 -17.17 -4.29 -12.58
CA GLN A 336 -18.64 -4.28 -12.47
C GLN A 336 -19.18 -2.85 -12.36
N LEU A 337 -18.50 -2.00 -11.60
CA LEU A 337 -18.82 -0.59 -11.43
C LEU A 337 -18.69 0.21 -12.74
N MET A 338 -17.61 0.01 -13.49
CA MET A 338 -17.43 0.66 -14.81
C MET A 338 -18.51 0.24 -15.82
N SER A 339 -18.94 -1.03 -15.74
CA SER A 339 -19.96 -1.58 -16.63
C SER A 339 -21.35 -0.98 -16.37
N SER A 340 -21.73 -0.75 -15.10
CA SER A 340 -23.03 -0.15 -14.76
C SER A 340 -23.14 1.33 -15.15
N MET A 341 -22.03 2.08 -15.10
CA MET A 341 -21.99 3.49 -15.54
C MET A 341 -22.19 3.62 -17.05
N SER A 342 -21.54 2.77 -17.83
CA SER A 342 -21.67 2.77 -19.30
C SER A 342 -23.10 2.45 -19.75
N ALA A 343 -23.77 1.53 -19.07
CA ALA A 343 -25.17 1.20 -19.35
C ALA A 343 -26.13 2.38 -19.05
N THR A 344 -25.84 3.17 -18.01
CA THR A 344 -26.69 4.34 -17.64
C THR A 344 -26.62 5.43 -18.71
N ASN A 345 -25.43 5.74 -19.22
CA ASN A 345 -25.25 6.79 -20.23
C ASN A 345 -25.93 6.47 -21.57
N ASN A 346 -25.87 5.20 -22.01
CA ASN A 346 -26.49 4.78 -23.26
C ASN A 346 -28.03 4.88 -23.21
N ASN A 347 -28.62 4.64 -22.04
CA ASN A 347 -30.08 4.71 -21.88
C ASN A 347 -30.60 6.16 -21.84
N THR A 348 -29.83 7.09 -21.28
CA THR A 348 -30.16 8.53 -21.29
C THR A 348 -30.05 9.13 -22.70
N GLN A 349 -29.09 8.67 -23.51
CA GLN A 349 -28.95 9.14 -24.89
C GLN A 349 -30.11 8.66 -25.78
N ALA A 350 -30.56 7.41 -25.60
CA ALA A 350 -31.71 6.88 -26.33
C ALA A 350 -33.04 7.57 -25.95
N ALA A 351 -33.20 8.02 -24.70
CA ALA A 351 -34.38 8.77 -24.28
C ALA A 351 -34.45 10.16 -24.93
N ASN A 352 -33.32 10.87 -25.02
CA ASN A 352 -33.26 12.21 -25.60
C ASN A 352 -33.40 12.21 -27.14
N GLU A 353 -33.00 11.14 -27.83
CA GLU A 353 -33.19 11.03 -29.29
C GLU A 353 -34.67 10.86 -29.66
N ASN A 354 -35.48 10.20 -28.81
CA ASN A 354 -36.92 10.05 -29.06
C ASN A 354 -37.75 11.31 -28.76
N GLU A 355 -37.31 12.19 -27.86
CA GLU A 355 -37.99 13.48 -27.59
C GLU A 355 -37.72 14.56 -28.65
N SER A 356 -36.75 14.35 -29.55
CA SER A 356 -36.43 15.31 -30.62
C SER A 356 -37.14 15.03 -31.95
N LEU A 357 -38.04 14.04 -31.98
CA LEU A 357 -38.84 13.65 -33.13
C LEU A 357 -40.35 13.90 -32.95
N GLU A 358 -40.76 14.51 -31.84
CA GLU A 358 -42.09 15.12 -31.65
C GLU A 358 -42.02 16.64 -31.78
#